data_AF-A0A9R1XLJ7-F1
#
_entry.id   AF-A0A9R1XLJ7-F1
#
_cell.length_a   1.000
_cell.length_b   1.000
_cell.length_c   1.000
_cell.angle_alpha   90.00
_cell.angle_beta   90.00
_cell.angle_gamma   90.00
#
_symmetry.space_group_name_H-M   'P 1'
#
loop_
_entity.id
_entity.type
_entity.pdbx_description
1 polymer ?
#
loop_
_entity_poly.entity_id
_entity_poly.type
_entity_poly.pdbx_seq_one_letter_code
_entity_poly.pdbx_strand_id
1 'polypeptide(L)'
;MVISNDFKKMLKLRNAVEYEKPALGYVYEGMYRARRRINELFKKKKELYKPYTDIIDRHWDRMLRKSIHCAVYWLNPVFQYNHENVCSKREVFQGVLDMVEKNFSGTSIVDLTLSLGKFRDIEGTFGRYSVIASRTSTHPGNILSPLGILRPCNYNTYNNYESIT
;
A
#
# COMPACT_ATOMS: atom_id res chain seq x y z
N MET A 1 3.79 16.75 -19.84
CA MET A 1 4.11 15.31 -19.65
C MET A 1 2.82 14.51 -19.80
N VAL A 2 2.71 13.65 -20.82
CA VAL A 2 1.49 12.83 -21.02
C VAL A 2 1.41 11.80 -19.90
N ILE A 3 0.39 11.91 -19.05
CA ILE A 3 0.10 10.88 -18.04
C ILE A 3 -0.28 9.62 -18.80
N SER A 4 0.55 8.58 -18.70
CA SER A 4 0.31 7.27 -19.32
C SER A 4 -1.07 6.73 -18.94
N ASN A 5 -1.72 6.05 -19.87
CA ASN A 5 -3.01 5.40 -19.64
C ASN A 5 -2.94 4.43 -18.43
N ASP A 6 -1.80 3.77 -18.25
CA ASP A 6 -1.53 2.86 -17.12
C ASP A 6 -1.57 3.61 -15.77
N PHE A 7 -0.99 4.83 -15.72
CA PHE A 7 -1.01 5.66 -14.52
C PHE A 7 -2.42 6.20 -14.22
N LYS A 8 -3.18 6.59 -15.24
CA LYS A 8 -4.58 7.03 -15.09
C LYS A 8 -5.46 5.92 -14.51
N LYS A 9 -5.26 4.67 -14.95
CA LYS A 9 -5.97 3.48 -14.46
C LYS A 9 -5.66 3.22 -12.98
N MET A 10 -4.39 3.26 -12.60
CA MET A 10 -3.96 3.11 -11.20
C MET A 10 -4.50 4.23 -10.31
N LEU A 11 -4.50 5.47 -10.82
CA LEU A 11 -5.08 6.61 -10.12
C LEU A 11 -6.60 6.45 -9.95
N LYS A 12 -7.31 5.90 -10.95
CA LYS A 12 -8.75 5.60 -10.85
C LYS A 12 -9.02 4.54 -9.78
N LEU A 13 -8.25 3.45 -9.74
CA LEU A 13 -8.36 2.42 -8.70
C LEU A 13 -8.10 3.00 -7.30
N ARG A 14 -7.09 3.87 -7.18
CA ARG A 14 -6.77 4.58 -5.93
C ARG A 14 -7.89 5.53 -5.51
N ASN A 15 -8.45 6.30 -6.45
CA ASN A 15 -9.51 7.27 -6.17
C ASN A 15 -10.87 6.60 -5.90
N ALA A 16 -11.10 5.38 -6.42
CA ALA A 16 -12.27 4.57 -6.08
C ALA A 16 -12.28 4.12 -4.60
N VAL A 17 -11.15 4.28 -3.90
CA VAL A 17 -11.11 4.23 -2.45
C VAL A 17 -11.56 5.60 -1.93
N GLU A 18 -12.88 5.79 -1.77
CA GLU A 18 -13.51 7.03 -1.28
C GLU A 18 -13.16 7.37 0.19
N TYR A 19 -11.90 7.51 0.59
CA TYR A 19 -11.53 8.13 1.86
C TYR A 19 -10.18 8.84 1.72
N GLU A 20 -10.17 10.13 2.04
CA GLU A 20 -9.06 11.10 1.95
C GLU A 20 -7.76 10.78 2.72
N LYS A 21 -7.48 9.55 3.17
CA LYS A 21 -6.31 9.30 4.02
C LYS A 21 -5.31 8.33 3.39
N PRO A 22 -4.17 8.85 2.85
CA PRO A 22 -2.92 8.10 2.70
C PRO A 22 -2.57 7.17 3.88
N ALA A 23 -3.09 7.44 5.08
CA ALA A 23 -2.93 6.62 6.26
C ALA A 23 -3.51 5.19 6.17
N LEU A 24 -4.48 4.88 5.29
CA LEU A 24 -5.11 3.55 5.26
C LEU A 24 -4.12 2.41 4.96
N GLY A 25 -3.15 2.64 4.07
CA GLY A 25 -2.07 1.68 3.81
C GLY A 25 -1.10 1.56 4.99
N TYR A 26 -0.89 2.63 5.75
CA TYR A 26 -0.04 2.62 6.95
C TYR A 26 -0.71 1.86 8.09
N VAL A 27 -2.03 1.80 8.15
CA VAL A 27 -2.75 0.96 9.12
C VAL A 27 -2.45 -0.52 8.88
N TYR A 28 -2.51 -0.98 7.62
CA TYR A 28 -2.10 -2.35 7.29
C TYR A 28 -0.62 -2.58 7.62
N GLU A 29 0.26 -1.66 7.23
CA GLU A 29 1.70 -1.76 7.52
C GLU A 29 1.98 -1.82 9.03
N GLY A 30 1.32 -1.00 9.84
CA GLY A 30 1.46 -1.01 11.29
C GLY A 30 1.03 -2.35 11.90
N MET A 31 -0.10 -2.88 11.46
CA MET A 31 -0.57 -4.22 11.85
C MET A 31 0.44 -5.30 11.45
N TYR A 32 0.93 -5.26 10.20
CA TYR A 32 1.89 -6.23 9.68
C TYR A 32 3.22 -6.18 10.45
N ARG A 33 3.74 -4.98 10.72
CA ARG A 33 4.93 -4.77 11.56
C ARG A 33 4.73 -5.28 12.98
N ALA A 34 3.57 -5.05 13.59
CA ALA A 34 3.26 -5.55 14.92
C ALA A 34 3.32 -7.09 14.96
N ARG A 35 2.67 -7.77 14.00
CA ARG A 35 2.75 -9.24 13.86
C ARG A 35 4.20 -9.70 13.70
N ARG A 36 4.98 -9.04 12.84
CA ARG A 36 6.40 -9.39 12.60
C ARG A 36 7.24 -9.24 13.87
N ARG A 37 7.13 -8.12 14.58
CA ARG A 37 7.87 -7.85 15.81
C ARG A 37 7.57 -8.88 16.89
N ILE A 38 6.30 -9.28 17.05
CA ILE A 38 5.92 -10.33 18.00
C ILE A 38 6.56 -11.66 17.59
N ASN A 39 6.52 -12.03 16.32
CA ASN A 39 7.17 -13.25 15.83
C ASN A 39 8.68 -13.23 16.12
N GLU A 40 9.34 -12.10 15.86
CA GLU A 40 10.78 -11.90 16.08
C GLU A 40 11.14 -11.93 17.58
N LEU A 41 10.35 -11.26 18.43
CA LEU A 41 10.52 -11.24 19.89
C LEU A 41 10.56 -12.65 20.48
N PHE A 42 9.67 -13.52 20.01
CA PHE A 42 9.61 -14.92 20.44
C PHE A 42 10.50 -15.85 19.60
N LYS A 43 11.48 -15.31 18.86
CA LYS A 43 12.43 -16.09 18.02
C LYS A 43 11.72 -17.07 17.08
N LYS A 44 10.57 -16.67 16.54
CA LYS A 44 9.70 -17.44 15.63
C LYS A 44 9.18 -18.75 16.23
N LYS A 45 9.19 -18.90 17.55
CA LYS A 45 8.57 -20.02 18.28
C LYS A 45 7.06 -19.88 18.30
N LYS A 46 6.38 -20.67 17.46
CA LYS A 46 4.95 -20.55 17.17
C LYS A 46 4.09 -20.67 18.42
N GLU A 47 4.41 -21.62 19.28
CA GLU A 47 3.75 -21.86 20.56
C GLU A 47 3.77 -20.64 21.48
N LEU A 48 4.79 -19.77 21.36
CA LEU A 48 4.94 -18.58 22.19
C LEU A 48 4.30 -17.34 21.56
N TYR A 49 4.45 -17.12 20.25
CA TYR A 49 3.89 -15.91 19.61
C TYR A 49 2.42 -16.04 19.23
N LYS A 50 1.94 -17.27 18.94
CA LYS A 50 0.62 -17.49 18.33
C LYS A 50 -0.54 -16.89 19.13
N PRO A 51 -0.61 -17.01 20.47
CA PRO A 51 -1.68 -16.39 21.24
C PRO A 51 -1.80 -14.87 21.02
N TYR A 52 -0.67 -14.19 20.85
CA TYR A 52 -0.61 -12.74 20.63
C TYR A 52 -0.99 -12.36 19.19
N THR A 53 -0.46 -13.08 18.20
CA THR A 53 -0.86 -12.84 16.81
C THR A 53 -2.34 -13.15 16.59
N ASP A 54 -2.89 -14.17 17.25
CA ASP A 54 -4.32 -14.50 17.15
C ASP A 54 -5.22 -13.38 17.73
N ILE A 55 -4.75 -12.60 18.71
CA ILE A 55 -5.48 -11.40 19.19
C ILE A 55 -5.52 -10.32 18.10
N ILE A 56 -4.38 -10.06 17.46
CA ILE A 56 -4.28 -9.10 16.35
C ILE A 56 -5.16 -9.55 15.20
N ASP A 57 -5.12 -10.83 14.84
CA ASP A 57 -5.91 -11.41 13.75
C ASP A 57 -7.40 -11.25 14.00
N ARG A 58 -7.88 -11.57 15.22
CA ARG A 58 -9.29 -11.34 15.58
C ARG A 58 -9.71 -9.88 15.52
N HIS A 59 -8.84 -8.96 15.92
CA HIS A 59 -9.14 -7.53 15.82
C HIS A 59 -9.18 -7.08 14.35
N TRP A 60 -8.21 -7.55 13.56
CA TRP A 60 -8.09 -7.26 12.14
C TRP A 60 -9.27 -7.80 11.32
N ASP A 61 -9.73 -9.02 11.61
CA ASP A 61 -10.86 -9.65 10.93
C ASP A 61 -12.20 -8.97 11.25
N ARG A 62 -12.28 -8.26 12.39
CA ARG A 62 -13.45 -7.43 12.75
C ARG A 62 -13.39 -6.03 12.14
N MET A 63 -12.26 -5.63 11.56
CA MET A 63 -12.11 -4.30 10.98
C MET A 63 -12.92 -4.19 9.68
N LEU A 64 -13.86 -3.25 9.64
CA LEU A 64 -14.60 -2.92 8.43
C LEU A 64 -13.61 -2.55 7.32
N ARG A 65 -13.79 -3.15 6.13
CA ARG A 65 -13.02 -2.84 4.91
C ARG A 65 -11.54 -3.31 4.92
N LYS A 66 -11.25 -4.45 5.55
CA LYS A 66 -9.93 -5.14 5.48
C LYS A 66 -9.35 -5.20 4.05
N SER A 67 -10.16 -5.53 3.05
CA SER A 67 -9.73 -5.59 1.64
C SER A 67 -9.22 -4.24 1.12
N ILE A 68 -9.83 -3.12 1.54
CA ILE A 68 -9.36 -1.78 1.19
C ILE A 68 -8.01 -1.47 1.84
N HIS A 69 -7.82 -1.82 3.12
CA HIS A 69 -6.52 -1.63 3.78
C HIS A 69 -5.40 -2.43 3.09
N CYS A 70 -5.69 -3.68 2.74
CA CYS A 70 -4.81 -4.54 1.94
C CYS A 70 -4.48 -3.92 0.57
N ALA A 71 -5.50 -3.47 -0.16
CA ALA A 71 -5.34 -2.89 -1.50
C ALA A 71 -4.52 -1.60 -1.47
N VAL A 72 -4.83 -0.68 -0.56
CA VAL A 72 -4.12 0.60 -0.45
C VAL A 72 -2.67 0.39 -0.01
N TYR A 73 -2.41 -0.60 0.84
CA TYR A 73 -1.05 -1.00 1.17
C TYR A 73 -0.26 -1.47 -0.06
N TRP A 74 -0.83 -2.39 -0.83
CA TRP A 74 -0.18 -2.94 -2.02
C TRP A 74 0.07 -1.87 -3.09
N LEU A 75 -0.88 -0.95 -3.26
CA LEU A 75 -0.79 0.15 -4.22
C LEU A 75 0.16 1.28 -3.78
N ASN A 76 0.69 1.24 -2.55
CA ASN A 76 1.61 2.27 -2.06
C ASN A 76 3.05 1.96 -2.51
N PRO A 77 3.68 2.79 -3.36
CA PRO A 77 5.06 2.60 -3.81
C PRO A 77 6.07 2.48 -2.67
N VAL A 78 5.85 3.18 -1.56
CA VAL A 78 6.73 3.15 -0.38
C VAL A 78 6.85 1.73 0.19
N PHE A 79 5.75 0.98 0.18
CA PHE A 79 5.70 -0.38 0.72
C PHE A 79 5.99 -1.42 -0.35
N GLN A 80 5.42 -1.27 -1.54
CA GLN A 80 5.55 -2.23 -2.63
C GLN A 80 7.01 -2.44 -3.06
N TYR A 81 7.82 -1.38 -3.00
CA TYR A 81 9.22 -1.41 -3.43
C TYR A 81 10.23 -1.47 -2.28
N ASN A 82 9.74 -1.60 -1.03
CA ASN A 82 10.60 -1.94 0.10
C ASN A 82 10.80 -3.45 0.15
N HIS A 83 11.66 -3.98 -0.71
CA HIS A 83 11.84 -5.43 -0.91
C HIS A 83 12.23 -6.19 0.37
N GLU A 84 12.85 -5.52 1.34
CA GLU A 84 13.22 -6.11 2.63
C GLU A 84 12.02 -6.31 3.56
N ASN A 85 10.99 -5.47 3.43
CA ASN A 85 9.88 -5.40 4.39
C ASN A 85 8.49 -5.57 3.76
N VAL A 86 8.39 -5.71 2.45
CA VAL A 86 7.12 -5.86 1.73
C VAL A 86 6.35 -7.11 2.21
N CYS A 87 5.06 -6.94 2.49
CA CYS A 87 4.19 -8.03 2.87
C CYS A 87 3.83 -8.89 1.65
N SER A 88 4.26 -10.16 1.66
CA SER A 88 3.95 -11.15 0.62
C SER A 88 2.72 -12.01 0.91
N LYS A 89 1.87 -11.61 1.86
CA LYS A 89 0.67 -12.39 2.24
C LYS A 89 -0.37 -12.33 1.14
N ARG A 90 -1.00 -13.47 0.82
CA ARG A 90 -2.03 -13.59 -0.22
C ARG A 90 -3.21 -12.63 -0.02
N GLU A 91 -3.58 -12.37 1.24
CA GLU A 91 -4.65 -11.43 1.61
C GLU A 91 -4.43 -10.01 1.09
N VAL A 92 -3.18 -9.61 0.89
CA VAL A 92 -2.83 -8.28 0.39
C VAL A 92 -3.28 -8.15 -1.07
N PHE A 93 -2.84 -9.07 -1.92
CA PHE A 93 -3.20 -9.05 -3.34
C PHE A 93 -4.68 -9.41 -3.56
N GLN A 94 -5.25 -10.28 -2.72
CA GLN A 94 -6.69 -10.53 -2.73
C GLN A 94 -7.50 -9.25 -2.53
N GLY A 95 -7.09 -8.38 -1.60
CA GLY A 95 -7.75 -7.09 -1.39
C GLY A 95 -7.73 -6.19 -2.64
N VAL A 96 -6.66 -6.26 -3.46
CA VAL A 96 -6.59 -5.56 -4.75
C VAL A 96 -7.60 -6.15 -5.73
N LEU A 97 -7.68 -7.48 -5.83
CA LEU A 97 -8.63 -8.16 -6.72
C LEU A 97 -10.09 -7.83 -6.34
N ASP A 98 -10.43 -7.94 -5.06
CA ASP A 98 -11.76 -7.60 -4.55
C ASP A 98 -12.15 -6.15 -4.91
N MET A 99 -11.18 -5.24 -4.87
CA MET A 99 -11.36 -3.84 -5.25
C MET A 99 -11.52 -3.64 -6.76
N VAL A 100 -10.74 -4.36 -7.57
CA VAL A 100 -10.86 -4.33 -9.03
C VAL A 100 -12.24 -4.83 -9.45
N GLU A 101 -12.65 -6.00 -8.96
CA GLU A 101 -13.94 -6.61 -9.30
C GLU A 101 -15.13 -5.77 -8.84
N LYS A 102 -15.01 -5.07 -7.70
CA LYS A 102 -16.06 -4.18 -7.19
C LYS A 102 -16.23 -2.91 -8.01
N ASN A 103 -15.17 -2.36 -8.59
CA ASN A 103 -15.16 -1.00 -9.17
C ASN A 103 -15.01 -0.97 -10.70
N PHE A 104 -14.72 -2.11 -11.33
CA PHE A 104 -14.43 -2.22 -12.75
C PHE A 104 -15.15 -3.43 -13.34
N SER A 105 -15.45 -3.39 -14.65
CA SER A 105 -16.15 -4.46 -15.36
C SER A 105 -15.67 -4.59 -16.81
N GLY A 106 -15.84 -5.79 -17.39
CA GLY A 106 -15.51 -6.07 -18.79
C GLY A 106 -14.03 -5.90 -19.13
N THR A 107 -13.75 -5.36 -20.33
CA THR A 107 -12.38 -5.17 -20.85
C THR A 107 -11.49 -4.30 -19.97
N SER A 108 -12.09 -3.47 -19.10
CA SER A 108 -11.34 -2.62 -18.16
C SER A 108 -10.59 -3.39 -17.08
N ILE A 109 -11.03 -4.62 -16.73
CA ILE A 109 -10.37 -5.46 -15.72
C ILE A 109 -9.04 -6.01 -16.25
N VAL A 110 -9.04 -6.57 -17.47
CA VAL A 110 -7.84 -7.19 -18.07
C VAL A 110 -6.71 -6.16 -18.19
N ASP A 111 -7.06 -5.00 -18.74
CA ASP A 111 -6.18 -3.85 -18.90
C ASP A 111 -5.60 -3.33 -17.57
N LEU A 112 -6.42 -3.33 -16.52
CA LEU A 112 -6.02 -2.92 -15.18
C LEU A 112 -5.10 -3.96 -14.54
N THR A 113 -5.40 -5.25 -14.67
CA THR A 113 -4.53 -6.34 -14.19
C THR A 113 -3.15 -6.30 -14.84
N LEU A 114 -3.07 -6.03 -16.14
CA LEU A 114 -1.79 -5.81 -16.83
C LEU A 114 -1.04 -4.59 -16.25
N SER A 115 -1.77 -3.49 -15.99
CA SER A 115 -1.19 -2.28 -15.38
C SER A 115 -0.69 -2.53 -13.95
N LEU A 116 -1.39 -3.37 -13.18
CA LEU A 116 -0.97 -3.82 -11.84
C LEU A 116 0.32 -4.63 -11.91
N GLY A 117 0.44 -5.53 -12.90
CA GLY A 117 1.69 -6.26 -13.17
C GLY A 117 2.86 -5.31 -13.41
N LYS A 118 2.71 -4.38 -14.37
CA LYS A 118 3.74 -3.37 -14.66
C LYS A 118 4.11 -2.51 -13.45
N PHE A 119 3.12 -2.16 -12.61
CA PHE A 119 3.36 -1.43 -11.38
C PHE A 119 4.24 -2.26 -10.42
N ARG A 120 3.87 -3.51 -10.15
CA ARG A 120 4.65 -4.40 -9.27
C ARG A 120 6.09 -4.58 -9.78
N ASP A 121 6.23 -4.80 -11.07
CA ASP A 121 7.49 -5.20 -11.70
C ASP A 121 8.34 -3.97 -12.13
N ILE A 122 7.89 -2.75 -11.83
CA ILE A 122 8.57 -1.49 -12.14
C ILE A 122 8.79 -1.32 -13.66
N GLU A 123 7.83 -1.77 -14.45
CA GLU A 123 7.93 -1.75 -15.91
C GLU A 123 7.27 -0.50 -16.54
N GLY A 124 7.66 -0.22 -17.79
CA GLY A 124 7.07 0.84 -18.59
C GLY A 124 7.22 2.21 -17.93
N THR A 125 6.10 2.91 -17.71
CA THR A 125 6.14 4.25 -17.12
C THR A 125 6.44 4.26 -15.61
N PHE A 126 6.24 3.14 -14.91
CA PHE A 126 6.55 3.04 -13.49
C PHE A 126 8.06 2.94 -13.25
N GLY A 127 8.83 2.44 -14.23
CA GLY A 127 10.29 2.33 -14.20
C GLY A 127 11.06 3.60 -14.57
N ARG A 128 10.38 4.71 -14.87
CA ARG A 128 11.08 5.97 -15.17
C ARG A 128 11.80 6.51 -13.95
N TYR A 129 13.03 6.99 -14.13
CA TYR A 129 13.87 7.53 -13.06
C TYR A 129 13.15 8.60 -12.22
N SER A 130 12.43 9.53 -12.86
CA SER A 130 11.67 10.57 -12.16
C SER A 130 10.57 10.01 -11.26
N VAL A 131 9.91 8.92 -11.69
CA VAL A 131 8.91 8.23 -10.89
C VAL A 131 9.60 7.50 -9.74
N ILE A 132 10.71 6.80 -9.99
CA ILE A 132 11.48 6.10 -8.96
C ILE A 132 11.96 7.06 -7.86
N ALA A 133 12.56 8.20 -8.24
CA ALA A 133 13.07 9.21 -7.31
C ALA A 133 11.97 9.83 -6.44
N SER A 134 10.73 9.92 -6.93
CA SER A 134 9.60 10.48 -6.17
C SER A 134 8.97 9.52 -5.14
N ARG A 135 9.27 8.21 -5.20
CA ARG A 135 8.62 7.17 -4.37
C ARG A 135 8.83 7.35 -2.87
N THR A 136 10.01 7.84 -2.49
CA THR A 136 10.43 8.01 -1.08
C THR A 136 10.33 9.45 -0.61
N SER A 137 10.31 10.41 -1.54
CA SER A 137 10.40 11.85 -1.26
C SER A 137 9.05 12.49 -0.91
N THR A 138 7.93 11.78 -1.08
CA THR A 138 6.60 12.36 -0.83
C THR A 138 5.70 11.42 -0.03
N HIS A 139 5.16 11.94 1.08
CA HIS A 139 4.02 11.35 1.78
C HIS A 139 2.95 10.94 0.76
N PRO A 140 2.16 9.86 0.94
CA PRO A 140 1.30 9.37 -0.14
C PRO A 140 0.17 10.32 -0.56
N GLY A 141 -0.09 11.40 0.19
CA GLY A 141 -0.92 12.53 -0.27
C GLY A 141 -0.25 13.41 -1.35
N ASN A 142 1.08 13.36 -1.46
CA ASN A 142 1.94 14.21 -2.28
C ASN A 142 2.67 13.46 -3.42
N ILE A 143 2.40 12.17 -3.66
CA ILE A 143 2.99 11.41 -4.80
C ILE A 143 2.73 12.11 -6.17
N LEU A 144 1.77 13.04 -6.21
CA LEU A 144 1.41 13.83 -7.39
C LEU A 144 1.90 15.29 -7.35
N SER A 145 2.68 15.72 -6.36
CA SER A 145 3.20 17.09 -6.31
C SER A 145 4.17 17.41 -7.46
N PRO A 146 5.02 16.48 -7.96
CA PRO A 146 5.81 16.72 -9.17
C PRO A 146 4.95 16.73 -10.45
N LEU A 147 3.68 16.30 -10.35
CA LEU A 147 2.72 16.23 -11.46
C LEU A 147 1.71 17.39 -11.46
N GLY A 148 1.71 18.25 -10.43
CA GLY A 148 0.89 19.47 -10.37
C GLY A 148 -0.61 19.25 -10.13
N ILE A 149 -1.04 18.09 -9.62
CA ILE A 149 -2.48 17.72 -9.57
C ILE A 149 -3.14 18.02 -8.21
N LEU A 150 -2.38 18.17 -7.12
CA LEU A 150 -2.94 18.49 -5.78
C LEU A 150 -2.05 19.45 -4.98
N ARG A 151 -2.68 20.33 -4.18
CA ARG A 151 -1.99 21.24 -3.26
C ARG A 151 -1.32 20.45 -2.12
N PRO A 152 -0.08 20.80 -1.73
CA PRO A 152 0.61 20.13 -0.62
C PRO A 152 -0.05 20.48 0.72
N CYS A 153 -0.40 19.46 1.50
CA CYS A 153 -0.74 19.62 2.92
C CYS A 153 0.55 19.58 3.76
N ASN A 154 0.74 20.57 4.62
CA ASN A 154 1.93 20.78 5.42
C ASN A 154 1.83 20.00 6.75
N TYR A 155 2.75 19.08 7.04
CA TYR A 155 2.74 18.27 8.27
C TYR A 155 4.15 17.99 8.80
N ASN A 156 4.71 18.96 9.52
CA ASN A 156 5.81 18.73 10.46
C ASN A 156 5.21 18.13 11.75
N THR A 157 5.29 16.81 11.94
CA THR A 157 5.14 16.20 13.29
C THR A 157 5.54 14.72 13.43
N TYR A 158 5.82 13.96 12.35
CA TYR A 158 6.07 12.51 12.46
C TYR A 158 7.54 12.09 12.62
N ASN A 159 8.51 13.00 12.53
CA ASN A 159 9.94 12.68 12.62
C ASN A 159 10.50 12.57 14.05
N ASN A 160 9.68 12.69 15.09
CA ASN A 160 10.17 12.64 16.49
C ASN A 160 10.17 11.24 17.13
N TYR A 161 9.99 10.16 16.37
CA TYR A 161 10.02 8.78 16.91
C TYR A 161 11.23 7.95 16.47
N GLU A 162 12.15 8.49 15.67
CA GLU A 162 13.41 7.81 15.27
C GLU A 162 14.63 8.25 16.10
N SER A 163 14.45 8.94 17.23
CA SER A 163 15.56 9.38 18.10
C SER A 163 15.55 8.75 19.50
N ILE A 164 14.86 7.63 19.70
CA ILE A 164 14.98 6.84 20.94
C ILE A 164 15.23 5.38 20.59
N THR A 165 16.49 5.09 20.24
CA THR A 165 17.25 3.87 20.54
C THR A 165 18.71 4.18 20.33
#